data_AF-A0A957FRL9-F1
#
_entry.id   AF-A0A957FRL9-F1
#
_cell.length_a   1.000
_cell.length_b   1.000
_cell.length_c   1.000
_cell.angle_alpha   90.00
_cell.angle_beta   90.00
_cell.angle_gamma   90.00
#
_symmetry.space_group_name_H-M   'P 1'
#
loop_
_entity.id
_entity.type
_entity.pdbx_description
1 polymer ?
#
loop_
_entity_poly.entity_id
_entity_poly.type
_entity_poly.pdbx_seq_one_letter_code
_entity_poly.pdbx_strand_id
1 'polypeptide(L)'
;DTGQTVAAHEIGQLTVTAPANSNAPLPDGFAPIDITSGGLTLLGSQLDRAQARPGDPLRLATLWQIGEATPEATSFTLELISPDGTTAVRQEVDIIENYPPEKWQPNDRLRRDLLLRLSADLPDGTHTWQANWGETTADLGQIQINAPERTFTPPPLDITLGETLGDTATLLGLTETPQPTAENTLPVSLVWRGENTPEVSYRVFVQLLNEAGQVVAQSDGEPAQWSRPTTGWLTGEIIQDDHTLTLPPELPSGPYTLIAGLYDPETGTRLQTPAPPRDFILLYNFQLLD
;
A
#
# COMPACT_ATOMS: atom_id res chain seq x y z
N ASP A 1 7.94 -23.82 -19.29
CA ASP A 1 8.74 -22.62 -19.07
C ASP A 1 10.19 -23.03 -18.84
N THR A 2 10.99 -23.02 -19.90
CA THR A 2 12.41 -23.41 -19.85
C THR A 2 13.19 -22.14 -19.54
N GLY A 3 13.70 -21.99 -18.32
CA GLY A 3 14.39 -20.79 -17.82
C GLY A 3 15.65 -20.38 -18.60
N GLN A 4 15.49 -20.03 -19.88
CA GLN A 4 16.51 -19.46 -20.73
C GLN A 4 16.53 -17.96 -20.51
N THR A 5 17.60 -17.46 -19.89
CA THR A 5 17.94 -16.05 -19.83
C THR A 5 18.02 -15.49 -21.25
N VAL A 6 17.09 -14.61 -21.63
CA VAL A 6 16.93 -14.13 -23.01
C VAL A 6 17.97 -13.05 -23.38
N ALA A 7 18.50 -12.33 -22.39
CA ALA A 7 19.74 -11.54 -22.46
C ALA A 7 20.10 -11.02 -21.06
N ALA A 8 21.39 -10.96 -20.73
CA ALA A 8 21.90 -10.19 -19.60
C ALA A 8 22.57 -8.92 -20.15
N HIS A 9 22.13 -7.75 -19.70
CA HIS A 9 22.76 -6.47 -20.02
C HIS A 9 23.46 -5.92 -18.77
N GLU A 10 24.72 -5.54 -18.92
CA GLU A 10 25.45 -4.82 -17.87
C GLU A 10 24.89 -3.40 -17.79
N ILE A 11 24.13 -3.12 -16.72
CA ILE A 11 23.48 -1.82 -16.45
C ILE A 11 24.40 -0.82 -15.75
N GLY A 12 25.66 -1.20 -15.52
CA GLY A 12 26.71 -0.36 -14.94
C GLY A 12 27.48 -1.05 -13.82
N GLN A 13 28.56 -0.42 -13.37
CA GLN A 13 29.35 -0.87 -12.22
C GLN A 13 28.98 -0.05 -10.99
N LEU A 14 28.66 -0.73 -9.89
CA LEU A 14 28.48 -0.12 -8.58
C LEU A 14 29.74 -0.34 -7.76
N THR A 15 30.37 0.74 -7.30
CA THR A 15 31.41 0.65 -6.27
C THR A 15 30.74 0.81 -4.91
N VAL A 16 30.81 -0.22 -4.08
CA VAL A 16 30.36 -0.15 -2.69
C VAL A 16 31.54 0.34 -1.84
N THR A 17 31.43 1.54 -1.29
CA THR A 17 32.42 2.11 -0.37
C THR A 17 31.94 2.00 1.08
N ALA A 18 32.86 2.23 2.03
CA ALA A 18 32.49 2.46 3.42
C ALA A 18 31.55 3.68 3.55
N PRO A 19 30.80 3.79 4.67
CA PRO A 19 30.02 4.97 5.00
C PRO A 19 30.83 6.27 4.88
N ALA A 20 30.13 7.38 4.66
CA ALA A 20 30.79 8.68 4.57
C ALA A 20 31.23 9.14 5.98
N ASN A 21 32.52 9.38 6.17
CA ASN A 21 33.10 9.81 7.45
C ASN A 21 33.42 11.30 7.40
N SER A 22 32.38 12.12 7.23
CA SER A 22 32.55 13.56 7.00
C SER A 22 31.43 14.38 7.62
N ASN A 23 31.76 15.63 8.00
CA ASN A 23 30.81 16.67 8.42
C ASN A 23 30.05 17.27 7.23
N ALA A 24 29.72 16.46 6.22
CA ALA A 24 28.93 16.91 5.09
C ALA A 24 27.56 17.41 5.56
N PRO A 25 26.96 18.40 4.88
CA PRO A 25 25.63 18.88 5.23
C PRO A 25 24.59 17.76 5.24
N LEU A 26 23.43 18.02 5.84
CA LEU A 26 22.29 17.12 5.72
C LEU A 26 21.87 17.00 4.24
N PRO A 27 21.47 15.80 3.78
CA PRO A 27 20.89 15.65 2.46
C PRO A 27 19.64 16.52 2.29
N ASP A 28 19.36 16.93 1.06
CA ASP A 28 18.18 17.74 0.75
C ASP A 28 16.88 17.07 1.26
N GLY A 29 16.03 17.88 1.90
CA GLY A 29 14.75 17.45 2.45
C GLY A 29 14.80 16.80 3.83
N PHE A 30 15.99 16.60 4.43
CA PHE A 30 16.09 16.22 5.84
C PHE A 30 15.83 17.41 6.76
N ALA A 31 14.97 17.21 7.76
CA ALA A 31 14.81 18.10 8.90
C ALA A 31 15.93 17.82 9.92
N PRO A 32 16.64 18.85 10.42
CA PRO A 32 17.68 18.68 11.43
C PRO A 32 17.09 18.30 12.79
N ILE A 33 17.76 17.39 13.50
CA ILE A 33 17.39 16.97 14.87
C ILE A 33 18.55 17.21 15.83
N ASP A 34 19.74 16.68 15.51
CA ASP A 34 21.00 16.85 16.24
C ASP A 34 20.92 16.50 17.75
N ILE A 35 20.46 15.28 18.04
CA ILE A 35 20.37 14.75 19.41
C ILE A 35 21.37 13.62 19.58
N THR A 36 22.22 13.69 20.62
CA THR A 36 23.28 12.72 20.90
C THR A 36 23.05 11.99 22.21
N SER A 37 23.14 10.66 22.19
CA SER A 37 23.07 9.80 23.37
C SER A 37 23.67 8.42 23.09
N GLY A 38 24.34 7.82 24.09
CA GLY A 38 24.87 6.46 24.00
C GLY A 38 25.83 6.20 22.82
N GLY A 39 26.67 7.18 22.47
CA GLY A 39 27.61 7.06 21.33
C GLY A 39 26.97 7.20 19.95
N LEU A 40 25.71 7.63 19.87
CA LEU A 40 24.97 7.86 18.63
C LEU A 40 24.43 9.28 18.57
N THR A 41 24.48 9.89 17.38
CA THR A 41 23.82 11.15 17.09
C THR A 41 22.79 10.95 16.00
N LEU A 42 21.52 11.27 16.27
CA LEU A 42 20.50 11.38 15.24
C LEU A 42 20.60 12.78 14.61
N LEU A 43 21.17 12.86 13.41
CA LEU A 43 21.43 14.12 12.71
C LEU A 43 20.14 14.73 12.13
N GLY A 44 19.24 13.89 11.64
CA GLY A 44 17.99 14.35 11.05
C GLY A 44 17.11 13.22 10.54
N SER A 45 15.92 13.61 10.08
CA SER A 45 14.92 12.71 9.52
C SER A 45 14.22 13.31 8.30
N GLN A 46 13.57 12.48 7.51
CA GLN A 46 12.79 12.89 6.34
C GLN A 46 11.57 12.00 6.16
N LEU A 47 10.39 12.60 6.08
CA LEU A 47 9.18 11.95 5.59
C LEU A 47 9.01 12.24 4.10
N ASP A 48 8.55 11.25 3.33
CA ASP A 48 8.27 11.44 1.89
C ASP A 48 7.04 12.31 1.61
N ARG A 49 6.16 12.47 2.59
CA ARG A 49 4.93 13.26 2.52
C ARG A 49 4.51 13.77 3.89
N ALA A 50 3.68 14.82 3.90
CA ALA A 50 3.11 15.40 5.13
C ALA A 50 1.70 14.86 5.46
N GLN A 51 1.06 14.14 4.54
CA GLN A 51 -0.27 13.59 4.71
C GLN A 51 -0.40 12.21 4.08
N ALA A 52 -1.19 11.33 4.69
CA ALA A 52 -1.45 9.98 4.22
C ALA A 52 -2.83 9.49 4.66
N ARG A 53 -3.24 8.32 4.19
CA ARG A 53 -4.43 7.60 4.65
C ARG A 53 -4.02 6.31 5.36
N PRO A 54 -4.89 5.74 6.22
CA PRO A 54 -4.71 4.39 6.71
C PRO A 54 -4.51 3.39 5.56
N GLY A 55 -3.56 2.48 5.72
CA GLY A 55 -3.18 1.51 4.70
C GLY A 55 -2.10 1.97 3.73
N ASP A 56 -1.86 3.29 3.57
CA ASP A 56 -0.85 3.81 2.67
C ASP A 56 0.57 3.35 3.10
N PRO A 57 1.47 3.09 2.13
CA PRO A 57 2.89 3.01 2.43
C PRO A 57 3.43 4.41 2.71
N LEU A 58 4.33 4.54 3.69
CA LEU A 58 5.02 5.77 4.07
C LEU A 58 6.52 5.53 4.10
N ARG A 59 7.31 6.40 3.47
CA ARG A 59 8.77 6.34 3.60
C ARG A 59 9.26 7.33 4.65
N LEU A 60 9.98 6.81 5.65
CA LEU A 60 10.68 7.58 6.67
C LEU A 60 12.18 7.28 6.56
N ALA A 61 12.98 8.31 6.38
CA ALA A 61 14.43 8.20 6.43
C ALA A 61 14.99 8.81 7.72
N THR A 62 15.99 8.15 8.31
CA THR A 62 16.77 8.67 9.44
C THR A 62 18.25 8.68 9.08
N LEU A 63 18.98 9.65 9.61
CA LEU A 63 20.41 9.78 9.41
C LEU A 63 21.12 9.87 10.74
N TRP A 64 21.96 8.88 11.00
CA TRP A 64 22.71 8.72 12.23
C TRP A 64 24.19 9.00 12.01
N GLN A 65 24.89 9.42 13.06
CA GLN A 65 26.34 9.49 13.11
C GLN A 65 26.85 8.72 14.31
N ILE A 66 27.86 7.88 14.09
CA ILE A 66 28.56 7.16 15.14
C ILE A 66 29.51 8.12 15.84
N GLY A 67 29.42 8.19 17.17
CA GLY A 67 30.31 9.00 18.00
C GLY A 67 31.71 8.38 18.14
N GLU A 68 32.56 9.07 18.88
CA GLU A 68 33.90 8.58 19.23
C GLU A 68 33.85 7.40 20.22
N ALA A 69 32.80 7.34 21.05
CA ALA A 69 32.54 6.22 21.93
C ALA A 69 31.78 5.11 21.19
N THR A 70 32.06 3.86 21.54
CA THR A 70 31.29 2.71 21.04
C THR A 70 29.80 2.92 21.35
N PRO A 71 28.92 2.79 20.34
CA PRO A 71 27.49 2.87 20.56
C PRO A 71 26.98 1.88 21.60
N GLU A 72 26.16 2.36 22.52
CA GLU A 72 25.48 1.54 23.54
C GLU A 72 24.24 0.83 22.98
N ALA A 73 23.76 1.28 21.81
CA ALA A 73 22.64 0.70 21.10
C ALA A 73 22.98 0.51 19.61
N THR A 74 22.36 -0.49 19.00
CA THR A 74 22.45 -0.75 17.55
C THR A 74 21.09 -0.66 16.85
N SER A 75 20.04 -0.43 17.64
CA SER A 75 18.65 -0.28 17.25
C SER A 75 18.04 0.93 17.96
N PHE A 76 16.88 1.36 17.50
CA PHE A 76 16.02 2.32 18.17
C PHE A 76 14.56 1.82 18.12
N THR A 77 13.76 2.21 19.10
CA THR A 77 12.30 2.01 19.01
C THR A 77 11.70 3.15 18.23
N LEU A 78 11.11 2.86 17.08
CA LEU A 78 10.27 3.76 16.31
C LEU A 78 8.84 3.71 16.85
N GLU A 79 8.27 4.88 17.12
CA GLU A 79 6.89 5.02 17.58
C GLU A 79 6.11 6.02 16.74
N LEU A 80 4.83 5.74 16.52
CA LEU A 80 3.86 6.72 16.01
C LEU A 80 2.91 7.08 17.14
N ILE A 81 2.94 8.34 17.56
CA ILE A 81 2.10 8.85 18.64
C ILE A 81 0.86 9.51 18.04
N SER A 82 -0.31 9.05 18.49
CA SER A 82 -1.63 9.55 18.13
C SER A 82 -1.89 10.96 18.67
N PRO A 83 -2.88 11.70 18.12
CA PRO A 83 -3.30 13.00 18.63
C PRO A 83 -3.70 13.00 20.12
N ASP A 84 -4.20 11.88 20.63
CA ASP A 84 -4.58 11.70 22.04
C ASP A 84 -3.40 11.31 22.96
N GLY A 85 -2.19 11.18 22.40
CA GLY A 85 -0.97 10.82 23.11
C GLY A 85 -0.74 9.30 23.25
N THR A 86 -1.61 8.46 22.70
CA THR A 86 -1.41 7.00 22.69
C THR A 86 -0.41 6.57 21.63
N THR A 87 0.32 5.48 21.87
CA THR A 87 1.22 4.90 20.87
C THR A 87 0.43 4.01 19.91
N ALA A 88 0.29 4.46 18.66
CA ALA A 88 -0.40 3.72 17.59
C ALA A 88 0.48 2.66 16.92
N VAL A 89 1.77 2.96 16.78
CA VAL A 89 2.77 2.02 16.24
C VAL A 89 3.95 2.00 17.19
N ARG A 90 4.49 0.81 17.46
CA ARG A 90 5.76 0.62 18.17
C ARG A 90 6.52 -0.51 17.53
N GLN A 91 7.72 -0.23 17.02
CA GLN A 91 8.57 -1.21 16.38
C GLN A 91 10.03 -0.98 16.75
N GLU A 92 10.77 -2.05 17.03
CA GLU A 92 12.22 -1.98 17.14
C GLU A 92 12.87 -2.04 15.74
N VAL A 93 13.77 -1.11 15.46
CA VAL A 93 14.37 -0.89 14.15
C VAL A 93 15.88 -0.85 14.30
N ASP A 94 16.58 -1.72 13.57
CA ASP A 94 18.03 -1.61 13.45
C ASP A 94 18.42 -0.31 12.76
N ILE A 95 19.41 0.38 13.30
CA ILE A 95 19.95 1.61 12.71
C ILE A 95 20.40 1.36 11.29
N ILE A 96 20.99 0.19 11.03
CA ILE A 96 21.26 -0.28 9.68
C ILE A 96 21.29 -1.81 9.65
N GLU A 97 20.40 -2.41 8.88
CA GLU A 97 20.18 -3.87 8.85
C GLU A 97 21.31 -4.64 8.15
N ASN A 98 21.83 -4.07 7.05
CA ASN A 98 22.80 -4.75 6.18
C ASN A 98 24.26 -4.29 6.40
N TYR A 99 24.54 -3.57 7.49
CA TYR A 99 25.90 -3.11 7.83
C TYR A 99 26.20 -3.35 9.33
N PRO A 100 26.85 -4.46 9.65
CA PRO A 100 26.88 -4.95 11.02
C PRO A 100 27.69 -4.03 11.97
N PRO A 101 27.30 -3.90 13.25
CA PRO A 101 27.88 -2.95 14.20
C PRO A 101 29.40 -3.05 14.39
N GLU A 102 30.01 -4.23 14.20
CA GLU A 102 31.44 -4.42 14.35
C GLU A 102 32.27 -3.70 13.27
N LYS A 103 31.60 -3.25 12.19
CA LYS A 103 32.22 -2.47 11.12
C LYS A 103 32.07 -0.96 11.30
N TRP A 104 31.25 -0.53 12.26
CA TRP A 104 31.01 0.88 12.49
C TRP A 104 32.29 1.55 12.97
N GLN A 105 32.67 2.66 12.33
CA GLN A 105 33.80 3.48 12.75
C GLN A 105 33.31 4.81 13.32
N PRO A 106 34.09 5.45 14.21
CA PRO A 106 33.81 6.82 14.63
C PRO A 106 33.58 7.74 13.43
N ASN A 107 32.53 8.55 13.52
CA ASN A 107 32.06 9.48 12.50
C ASN A 107 31.43 8.84 11.24
N ASP A 108 31.23 7.52 11.20
CA ASP A 108 30.40 6.88 10.17
C ASP A 108 29.00 7.52 10.19
N ARG A 109 28.51 7.92 9.00
CA ARG A 109 27.13 8.37 8.82
C ARG A 109 26.28 7.26 8.20
N LEU A 110 25.27 6.82 8.93
CA LEU A 110 24.41 5.69 8.58
C LEU A 110 23.01 6.20 8.25
N ARG A 111 22.58 5.99 7.00
CA ARG A 111 21.21 6.32 6.55
C ARG A 111 20.35 5.07 6.58
N ARG A 112 19.20 5.16 7.24
CA ARG A 112 18.14 4.14 7.19
C ARG A 112 16.95 4.70 6.43
N ASP A 113 16.52 3.99 5.39
CA ASP A 113 15.24 4.23 4.72
C ASP A 113 14.26 3.14 5.12
N LEU A 114 13.15 3.52 5.74
CA LEU A 114 12.09 2.64 6.18
C LEU A 114 10.88 2.80 5.26
N LEU A 115 10.38 1.68 4.73
CA LEU A 115 9.06 1.62 4.11
C LEU A 115 8.08 1.07 5.14
N LEU A 116 7.29 1.96 5.71
CA LEU A 116 6.33 1.67 6.76
C LEU A 116 4.95 1.49 6.13
N ARG A 117 4.12 0.61 6.69
CA ARG A 117 2.71 0.51 6.33
C ARG A 117 1.89 1.13 7.45
N LEU A 118 1.09 2.13 7.12
CA LEU A 118 0.19 2.76 8.09
C LEU A 118 -0.96 1.81 8.40
N SER A 119 -1.18 1.50 9.67
CA SER A 119 -2.24 0.58 10.09
C SER A 119 -3.62 1.08 9.66
N ALA A 120 -4.52 0.17 9.32
CA ALA A 120 -5.87 0.51 8.90
C ALA A 120 -6.66 1.22 10.00
N ASP A 121 -6.43 0.92 11.26
CA ASP A 121 -7.14 1.46 12.42
C ASP A 121 -6.60 2.82 12.91
N LEU A 122 -5.61 3.40 12.24
CA LEU A 122 -5.10 4.72 12.61
C LEU A 122 -6.23 5.76 12.65
N PRO A 123 -6.34 6.51 13.76
CA PRO A 123 -7.34 7.56 13.86
C PRO A 123 -7.03 8.71 12.90
N ASP A 124 -8.05 9.52 12.61
CA ASP A 124 -7.85 10.79 11.91
C ASP A 124 -7.04 11.76 12.78
N GLY A 125 -6.16 12.55 12.17
CA GLY A 125 -5.45 13.63 12.84
C GLY A 125 -3.93 13.62 12.68
N THR A 126 -3.30 14.61 13.29
CA THR A 126 -1.84 14.77 13.29
C THR A 126 -1.18 13.80 14.24
N HIS A 127 -0.37 12.89 13.69
CA HIS A 127 0.47 11.97 14.45
C HIS A 127 1.92 12.44 14.44
N THR A 128 2.69 12.06 15.45
CA THR A 128 4.12 12.37 15.56
C THR A 128 4.94 11.10 15.54
N TRP A 129 5.91 11.00 14.64
CA TRP A 129 6.89 9.92 14.66
C TRP A 129 7.98 10.24 15.69
N GLN A 130 8.38 9.24 16.47
CA GLN A 130 9.43 9.35 17.49
C GLN A 130 10.44 8.21 17.36
N ALA A 131 11.72 8.53 17.53
CA ALA A 131 12.77 7.55 17.76
C ALA A 131 13.17 7.56 19.23
N ASN A 132 13.24 6.38 19.84
CA ASN A 132 13.68 6.19 21.22
C ASN A 132 14.93 5.29 21.24
N TRP A 133 16.02 5.75 21.84
CA TRP A 133 17.23 4.94 22.07
C TRP A 133 17.90 5.34 23.40
N GLY A 134 18.29 4.35 24.19
CA GLY A 134 18.68 4.60 25.59
C GLY A 134 17.56 5.30 26.37
N GLU A 135 17.88 6.40 27.04
CA GLU A 135 16.91 7.26 27.74
C GLU A 135 16.46 8.47 26.89
N THR A 136 16.73 8.45 25.59
CA THR A 136 16.54 9.58 24.68
C THR A 136 15.39 9.36 23.73
N THR A 137 14.58 10.40 23.55
CA THR A 137 13.47 10.46 22.58
C THR A 137 13.71 11.63 21.64
N ALA A 138 13.47 11.43 20.34
CA ALA A 138 13.55 12.47 19.33
C ALA A 138 12.32 12.44 18.41
N ASP A 139 11.73 13.61 18.16
CA ASP A 139 10.66 13.77 17.16
C ASP A 139 11.25 13.70 15.74
N LEU A 140 10.71 12.80 14.92
CA LEU A 140 11.11 12.57 13.53
C LEU A 140 10.22 13.32 12.53
N GLY A 141 9.28 14.12 13.02
CA GLY A 141 8.31 14.85 12.22
C GLY A 141 6.88 14.35 12.40
N GLN A 142 5.96 15.09 11.79
CA GLN A 142 4.53 14.86 11.91
C GLN A 142 3.93 14.39 10.58
N ILE A 143 2.88 13.59 10.67
CA ILE A 143 2.07 13.14 9.53
C ILE A 143 0.59 13.39 9.82
N GLN A 144 -0.11 14.05 8.90
CA GLN A 144 -1.57 14.15 8.95
C GLN A 144 -2.17 12.86 8.39
N ILE A 145 -2.85 12.09 9.23
CA ILE A 145 -3.64 10.95 8.78
C ILE A 145 -5.05 11.45 8.47
N ASN A 146 -5.50 11.23 7.23
CA ASN A 146 -6.87 11.51 6.79
C ASN A 146 -7.63 10.18 6.77
N ALA A 147 -8.26 9.82 7.89
CA ALA A 147 -8.99 8.56 7.97
C ALA A 147 -10.34 8.70 7.24
N PRO A 148 -10.71 7.74 6.37
CA PRO A 148 -11.97 7.81 5.65
C PRO A 148 -13.14 7.61 6.62
N GLU A 149 -14.31 8.13 6.26
CA GLU A 149 -15.55 7.71 6.89
C GLU A 149 -15.75 6.21 6.65
N ARG A 150 -16.01 5.47 7.73
CA ARG A 150 -16.17 4.01 7.68
C ARG A 150 -17.64 3.64 7.79
N THR A 151 -18.10 2.81 6.87
CA THR A 151 -19.45 2.27 6.89
C THR A 151 -19.39 0.76 7.08
N PHE A 152 -20.32 0.19 7.85
CA PHE A 152 -20.40 -1.26 8.12
C PHE A 152 -21.75 -1.84 7.71
N THR A 153 -22.61 -1.00 7.14
CA THR A 153 -23.93 -1.36 6.65
C THR A 153 -23.92 -1.20 5.14
N PRO A 154 -24.19 -2.27 4.37
CA PRO A 154 -24.20 -2.17 2.93
C PRO A 154 -25.35 -1.27 2.46
N PRO A 155 -25.16 -0.52 1.37
CA PRO A 155 -26.26 0.13 0.67
C PRO A 155 -27.22 -0.93 0.07
N PRO A 156 -28.41 -0.53 -0.39
CA PRO A 156 -29.24 -1.39 -1.22
C PRO A 156 -28.46 -1.90 -2.45
N LEU A 157 -28.67 -3.16 -2.79
CA LEU A 157 -28.04 -3.82 -3.94
C LEU A 157 -29.11 -4.23 -4.95
N ASP A 158 -28.93 -3.82 -6.20
CA ASP A 158 -29.75 -4.29 -7.33
C ASP A 158 -29.41 -5.73 -7.70
N ILE A 159 -28.13 -6.08 -7.60
CA ILE A 159 -27.62 -7.44 -7.84
C ILE A 159 -26.90 -7.89 -6.58
N THR A 160 -27.36 -8.98 -5.97
CA THR A 160 -26.70 -9.60 -4.80
C THR A 160 -25.88 -10.81 -5.25
N LEU A 161 -24.62 -10.87 -4.81
CA LEU A 161 -23.67 -11.94 -5.13
C LEU A 161 -23.25 -12.68 -3.85
N GLY A 162 -22.53 -11.99 -2.95
CA GLY A 162 -22.06 -12.55 -1.69
C GLY A 162 -20.90 -13.56 -1.84
N GLU A 163 -20.03 -13.37 -2.84
CA GLU A 163 -18.89 -14.26 -3.11
C GLU A 163 -17.60 -13.70 -2.50
N THR A 164 -16.83 -14.56 -1.83
CA THR A 164 -15.58 -14.19 -1.15
C THR A 164 -14.35 -14.51 -2.01
N LEU A 165 -13.35 -13.63 -2.00
CA LEU A 165 -12.04 -13.80 -2.62
C LEU A 165 -10.96 -13.91 -1.54
N GLY A 166 -10.38 -15.11 -1.43
CA GLY A 166 -9.44 -15.45 -0.36
C GLY A 166 -10.07 -15.28 1.02
N ASP A 167 -9.29 -14.71 1.94
CA ASP A 167 -9.71 -14.24 3.27
C ASP A 167 -9.78 -12.71 3.33
N THR A 168 -9.71 -12.04 2.18
CA THR A 168 -9.51 -10.60 2.07
C THR A 168 -10.82 -9.84 1.99
N ALA A 169 -11.72 -10.25 1.09
CA ALA A 169 -12.93 -9.48 0.79
C ALA A 169 -14.07 -10.36 0.28
N THR A 170 -15.30 -9.94 0.57
CA THR A 170 -16.52 -10.46 -0.05
C THR A 170 -17.12 -9.40 -0.97
N LEU A 171 -17.36 -9.74 -2.24
CA LEU A 171 -18.16 -8.92 -3.13
C LEU A 171 -19.64 -9.15 -2.80
N LEU A 172 -20.26 -8.19 -2.12
CA LEU A 172 -21.65 -8.30 -1.73
C LEU A 172 -22.58 -8.21 -2.95
N GLY A 173 -22.23 -7.36 -3.91
CA GLY A 173 -23.05 -7.17 -5.11
C GLY A 173 -22.77 -5.85 -5.81
N LEU A 174 -23.74 -5.43 -6.62
CA LEU A 174 -23.72 -4.16 -7.35
C LEU A 174 -24.90 -3.29 -6.90
N THR A 175 -24.67 -1.98 -6.80
CA THR A 175 -25.74 -1.02 -6.48
C THR A 175 -26.68 -0.79 -7.65
N GLU A 176 -26.22 -1.04 -8.88
CA GLU A 176 -26.99 -0.82 -10.10
C GLU A 176 -26.74 -1.97 -11.10
N THR A 177 -27.75 -2.28 -11.91
CA THR A 177 -27.55 -3.18 -13.06
C THR A 177 -26.72 -2.44 -14.12
N PRO A 178 -25.51 -2.93 -14.49
CA PRO A 178 -24.68 -2.20 -15.43
C PRO A 178 -25.34 -2.09 -16.81
N GLN A 179 -25.24 -0.92 -17.44
CA GLN A 179 -25.76 -0.65 -18.79
C GLN A 179 -24.75 0.20 -19.58
N PRO A 180 -24.49 -0.12 -20.86
CA PRO A 180 -23.68 0.75 -21.71
C PRO A 180 -24.31 2.14 -21.86
N THR A 181 -23.47 3.17 -21.88
CA THR A 181 -23.88 4.57 -22.09
C THR A 181 -23.76 4.99 -23.56
N ALA A 182 -24.28 6.16 -23.89
CA ALA A 182 -24.14 6.76 -25.22
C ALA A 182 -22.68 7.14 -25.56
N GLU A 183 -21.82 7.29 -24.54
CA GLU A 183 -20.41 7.64 -24.67
C GLU A 183 -19.48 6.42 -24.83
N ASN A 184 -20.04 5.24 -25.14
CA ASN A 184 -19.31 3.98 -25.21
C ASN A 184 -18.56 3.66 -23.91
N THR A 185 -19.23 3.83 -22.76
CA THR A 185 -18.72 3.37 -21.48
C THR A 185 -19.68 2.42 -20.80
N LEU A 186 -19.16 1.61 -19.89
CA LEU A 186 -19.94 0.73 -19.02
C LEU A 186 -19.56 1.04 -17.56
N PRO A 187 -20.38 1.83 -16.83
CA PRO A 187 -20.20 2.03 -15.41
C PRO A 187 -20.58 0.76 -14.63
N VAL A 188 -19.79 0.45 -13.60
CA VAL A 188 -19.96 -0.71 -12.73
C VAL A 188 -19.68 -0.28 -11.29
N SER A 189 -20.69 -0.30 -10.43
CA SER A 189 -20.57 0.09 -9.03
C SER A 189 -20.59 -1.14 -8.13
N LEU A 190 -19.41 -1.53 -7.66
CA LEU A 190 -19.20 -2.69 -6.81
C LEU A 190 -19.37 -2.33 -5.33
N VAL A 191 -19.84 -3.29 -4.54
CA VAL A 191 -19.89 -3.17 -3.07
C VAL A 191 -19.13 -4.32 -2.44
N TRP A 192 -17.98 -4.00 -1.88
CA TRP A 192 -17.13 -4.94 -1.16
C TRP A 192 -17.38 -4.86 0.35
N ARG A 193 -17.19 -5.98 1.03
CA ARG A 193 -16.97 -6.04 2.48
C ARG A 193 -15.55 -6.55 2.74
N GLY A 194 -14.77 -5.81 3.51
CA GLY A 194 -13.48 -6.30 4.01
C GLY A 194 -13.70 -7.44 4.99
N GLU A 195 -13.00 -8.56 4.81
CA GLU A 195 -13.04 -9.70 5.74
C GLU A 195 -11.86 -9.65 6.72
N ASN A 196 -10.74 -9.06 6.29
CA ASN A 196 -9.55 -8.87 7.09
C ASN A 196 -8.84 -7.56 6.71
N THR A 197 -7.78 -7.21 7.44
CA THR A 197 -6.81 -6.17 7.06
C THR A 197 -5.64 -6.85 6.35
N PRO A 198 -5.65 -6.96 5.00
CA PRO A 198 -4.58 -7.64 4.28
C PRO A 198 -3.25 -6.89 4.37
N GLU A 199 -2.14 -7.64 4.30
CA GLU A 199 -0.79 -7.06 4.20
C GLU A 199 -0.46 -6.62 2.76
N VAL A 200 -1.20 -7.15 1.79
CA VAL A 200 -1.07 -6.85 0.35
C VAL A 200 -2.12 -5.80 -0.04
N SER A 201 -1.67 -4.79 -0.79
CA SER A 201 -2.56 -3.77 -1.38
C SER A 201 -3.07 -4.28 -2.72
N TYR A 202 -4.08 -5.14 -2.68
CA TYR A 202 -4.69 -5.72 -3.87
C TYR A 202 -5.36 -4.63 -4.72
N ARG A 203 -5.37 -4.87 -6.04
CA ARG A 203 -6.13 -4.08 -7.00
C ARG A 203 -7.37 -4.85 -7.43
N VAL A 204 -8.45 -4.12 -7.68
CA VAL A 204 -9.64 -4.65 -8.32
C VAL A 204 -9.44 -4.59 -9.83
N PHE A 205 -9.79 -5.69 -10.49
CA PHE A 205 -10.01 -5.69 -11.93
C PHE A 205 -11.50 -5.89 -12.19
N VAL A 206 -12.01 -5.25 -13.23
CA VAL A 206 -13.32 -5.49 -13.82
C VAL A 206 -13.12 -5.72 -15.31
N GLN A 207 -13.57 -6.86 -15.83
CA GLN A 207 -13.33 -7.27 -17.21
C GLN A 207 -14.65 -7.63 -17.89
N LEU A 208 -14.85 -7.12 -19.10
CA LEU A 208 -15.90 -7.53 -20.01
C LEU A 208 -15.32 -8.55 -21.01
N LEU A 209 -15.91 -9.73 -21.05
CA LEU A 209 -15.50 -10.85 -21.89
C LEU A 209 -16.51 -11.04 -23.03
N ASN A 210 -16.04 -11.33 -24.23
CA ASN A 210 -16.90 -11.79 -25.33
C ASN A 210 -17.25 -13.29 -25.19
N GLU A 211 -18.05 -13.82 -26.13
CA GLU A 211 -18.45 -15.24 -26.16
C GLU A 211 -17.25 -16.21 -26.16
N ALA A 212 -16.12 -15.81 -26.76
CA ALA A 212 -14.89 -16.61 -26.79
C ALA A 212 -14.06 -16.51 -25.49
N GLY A 213 -14.53 -15.76 -24.49
CA GLY A 213 -13.84 -15.53 -23.22
C GLY A 213 -12.69 -14.51 -23.31
N GLN A 214 -12.61 -13.73 -24.39
CA GLN A 214 -11.56 -12.73 -24.57
C GLN A 214 -11.97 -11.41 -23.92
N VAL A 215 -11.05 -10.77 -23.20
CA VAL A 215 -11.25 -9.44 -22.63
C VAL A 215 -11.37 -8.41 -23.77
N VAL A 216 -12.52 -7.76 -23.87
CA VAL A 216 -12.78 -6.70 -24.86
C VAL A 216 -12.73 -5.29 -24.25
N ALA A 217 -12.94 -5.18 -22.95
CA ALA A 217 -12.80 -3.95 -22.17
C ALA A 217 -12.45 -4.31 -20.72
N GLN A 218 -11.71 -3.44 -20.04
CA GLN A 218 -11.38 -3.64 -18.63
C GLN A 218 -11.14 -2.32 -17.90
N SER A 219 -11.24 -2.38 -16.58
CA SER A 219 -10.86 -1.32 -15.65
C SER A 219 -10.10 -1.95 -14.48
N ASP A 220 -8.93 -1.40 -14.18
CA ASP A 220 -8.06 -1.84 -13.09
C ASP A 220 -7.78 -0.65 -12.17
N GLY A 221 -7.81 -0.87 -10.86
CA GLY A 221 -7.53 0.20 -9.92
C GLY A 221 -7.37 -0.27 -8.49
N GLU A 222 -6.74 0.60 -7.70
CA GLU A 222 -6.96 0.53 -6.26
C GLU A 222 -8.41 0.94 -5.95
N PRO A 223 -9.09 0.25 -5.01
CA PRO A 223 -10.50 0.47 -4.76
C PRO A 223 -10.88 1.92 -4.43
N ALA A 224 -12.12 2.25 -4.75
CA ALA A 224 -12.75 3.55 -4.54
C ALA A 224 -11.91 4.69 -5.15
N GLN A 225 -11.66 4.61 -6.46
CA GLN A 225 -10.96 5.65 -7.22
C GLN A 225 -9.55 5.98 -6.66
N TRP A 226 -8.76 4.96 -6.37
CA TRP A 226 -7.39 5.11 -5.84
C TRP A 226 -7.31 5.84 -4.50
N SER A 227 -8.30 5.59 -3.64
CA SER A 227 -8.36 6.22 -2.33
C SER A 227 -8.45 5.25 -1.16
N ARG A 228 -8.76 3.97 -1.42
CA ARG A 228 -9.00 2.95 -0.40
C ARG A 228 -8.15 1.70 -0.69
N PRO A 229 -6.82 1.75 -0.45
CA PRO A 229 -6.00 0.54 -0.57
C PRO A 229 -6.55 -0.55 0.34
N THR A 230 -6.53 -1.81 -0.11
CA THR A 230 -7.10 -2.91 0.68
C THR A 230 -6.43 -3.06 2.04
N THR A 231 -5.17 -2.64 2.16
CA THR A 231 -4.43 -2.59 3.44
C THR A 231 -4.96 -1.57 4.44
N GLY A 232 -5.84 -0.66 4.01
CA GLY A 232 -6.56 0.30 4.85
C GLY A 232 -7.98 -0.12 5.19
N TRP A 233 -8.41 -1.32 4.78
CA TRP A 233 -9.75 -1.85 5.08
C TRP A 233 -9.76 -2.47 6.48
N LEU A 234 -10.88 -2.33 7.18
CA LEU A 234 -11.17 -3.11 8.39
C LEU A 234 -12.09 -4.29 8.09
N THR A 235 -12.04 -5.29 8.98
CA THR A 235 -13.04 -6.37 9.01
C THR A 235 -14.45 -5.80 9.14
N GLY A 236 -15.34 -6.23 8.27
CA GLY A 236 -16.74 -5.80 8.17
C GLY A 236 -16.95 -4.46 7.46
N GLU A 237 -15.88 -3.74 7.12
CA GLU A 237 -16.00 -2.43 6.47
C GLU A 237 -16.56 -2.58 5.06
N ILE A 238 -17.49 -1.71 4.70
CA ILE A 238 -18.12 -1.65 3.37
C ILE A 238 -17.42 -0.60 2.52
N ILE A 239 -17.01 -1.03 1.33
CA ILE A 239 -16.31 -0.20 0.35
C ILE A 239 -17.15 -0.17 -0.93
N GLN A 240 -17.63 1.02 -1.28
CA GLN A 240 -18.20 1.27 -2.60
C GLN A 240 -17.06 1.57 -3.57
N ASP A 241 -17.07 0.88 -4.71
CA ASP A 241 -15.97 0.89 -5.65
C ASP A 241 -16.50 0.98 -7.08
N ASP A 242 -16.41 2.19 -7.63
CA ASP A 242 -16.92 2.51 -8.96
C ASP A 242 -15.84 2.32 -10.01
N HIS A 243 -16.19 1.60 -11.07
CA HIS A 243 -15.36 1.39 -12.24
C HIS A 243 -16.09 1.84 -13.50
N THR A 244 -15.33 2.33 -14.47
CA THR A 244 -15.85 2.67 -15.80
C THR A 244 -15.01 1.98 -16.85
N LEU A 245 -15.61 1.05 -17.59
CA LEU A 245 -14.95 0.39 -18.72
C LEU A 245 -15.20 1.23 -19.96
N THR A 246 -14.14 1.61 -20.67
CA THR A 246 -14.26 2.18 -22.01
C THR A 246 -14.52 1.05 -23.01
N LEU A 247 -15.65 1.11 -23.68
CA LEU A 247 -16.07 0.11 -24.66
C LEU A 247 -15.49 0.44 -26.04
N PRO A 248 -15.09 -0.57 -26.83
CA PRO A 248 -14.81 -0.37 -28.24
C PRO A 248 -16.03 0.25 -28.95
N PRO A 249 -15.82 1.16 -29.92
CA PRO A 249 -16.91 1.83 -30.64
C PRO A 249 -17.75 0.85 -31.48
N GLU A 250 -17.18 -0.30 -31.83
CA GLU A 250 -17.86 -1.39 -32.51
C GLU A 250 -17.76 -2.64 -31.63
N LEU A 251 -18.78 -2.86 -30.79
CA LEU A 251 -18.98 -4.11 -30.09
C LEU A 251 -19.98 -4.96 -30.90
N PRO A 252 -19.57 -6.13 -31.41
CA PRO A 252 -20.51 -7.04 -32.07
C PRO A 252 -21.69 -7.36 -31.17
N SER A 253 -22.90 -7.45 -31.74
CA SER A 253 -24.03 -7.99 -31.01
C SER A 253 -23.78 -9.44 -30.62
N GLY A 254 -24.23 -9.81 -29.42
CA GLY A 254 -23.92 -11.11 -28.86
C GLY A 254 -23.86 -11.13 -27.33
N PRO A 255 -23.57 -12.31 -26.77
CA PRO A 255 -23.42 -12.47 -25.33
C PRO A 255 -22.06 -11.93 -24.86
N TYR A 256 -22.07 -11.23 -23.73
CA TYR A 256 -20.87 -10.83 -23.01
C TYR A 256 -20.99 -11.18 -21.53
N THR A 257 -19.85 -11.38 -20.88
CA THR A 257 -19.77 -11.74 -19.46
C THR A 257 -18.92 -10.71 -18.75
N LEU A 258 -19.47 -10.08 -17.71
CA LEU A 258 -18.73 -9.16 -16.85
C LEU A 258 -18.30 -9.89 -15.58
N ILE A 259 -17.01 -9.78 -15.29
CA ILE A 259 -16.38 -10.39 -14.14
C ILE A 259 -15.57 -9.35 -13.36
N ALA A 260 -15.37 -9.59 -12.07
CA ALA A 260 -14.41 -8.83 -11.28
C ALA A 260 -13.60 -9.73 -10.35
N GLY A 261 -12.48 -9.23 -9.86
CA GLY A 261 -11.68 -9.91 -8.86
C GLY A 261 -10.61 -9.01 -8.27
N LEU A 262 -9.80 -9.61 -7.40
CA LEU A 262 -8.68 -8.95 -6.72
C LEU A 262 -7.38 -9.61 -7.15
N TYR A 263 -6.33 -8.81 -7.36
CA TYR A 263 -5.00 -9.31 -7.67
C TYR A 263 -3.91 -8.53 -6.95
N ASP A 264 -2.82 -9.22 -6.66
CA ASP A 264 -1.60 -8.62 -6.15
C ASP A 264 -0.88 -7.92 -7.31
N PRO A 265 -0.69 -6.58 -7.26
CA PRO A 265 -0.06 -5.84 -8.34
C PRO A 265 1.44 -6.14 -8.51
N GLU A 266 2.12 -6.69 -7.50
CA GLU A 266 3.54 -7.04 -7.59
C GLU A 266 3.75 -8.38 -8.31
N THR A 267 2.91 -9.38 -8.01
CA THR A 267 3.05 -10.73 -8.57
C THR A 267 2.11 -11.03 -9.74
N GLY A 268 1.04 -10.25 -9.90
CA GLY A 268 -0.06 -10.53 -10.83
C GLY A 268 -0.99 -11.66 -10.37
N THR A 269 -0.78 -12.21 -9.17
CA THR A 269 -1.57 -13.33 -8.65
C THR A 269 -2.98 -12.87 -8.30
N ARG A 270 -3.99 -13.54 -8.85
CA ARG A 270 -5.41 -13.29 -8.55
C ARG A 270 -5.89 -14.12 -7.37
N LEU A 271 -6.68 -13.51 -6.49
CA LEU A 271 -7.33 -14.20 -5.39
C LEU A 271 -8.41 -15.15 -5.90
N GLN A 272 -8.61 -16.27 -5.20
CA GLN A 272 -9.56 -17.30 -5.58
C GLN A 272 -10.78 -17.31 -4.67
N THR A 273 -11.93 -17.69 -5.25
CA THR A 273 -13.12 -18.07 -4.48
C THR A 273 -12.90 -19.43 -3.79
N PRO A 274 -13.58 -19.70 -2.66
CA PRO A 274 -13.32 -20.90 -1.86
C PRO A 274 -13.79 -22.21 -2.53
N ALA A 275 -14.96 -22.24 -3.18
CA ALA A 275 -15.46 -23.42 -3.87
C ALA A 275 -16.62 -23.12 -4.85
N PRO A 276 -16.56 -23.56 -6.13
CA PRO A 276 -15.36 -24.04 -6.82
C PRO A 276 -14.36 -22.89 -7.02
N PRO A 277 -13.05 -23.17 -6.95
CA PRO A 277 -12.04 -22.12 -7.07
C PRO A 277 -12.09 -21.46 -8.44
N ARG A 278 -12.32 -20.15 -8.43
CA ARG A 278 -12.24 -19.25 -9.58
C ARG A 278 -11.44 -18.03 -9.17
N ASP A 279 -10.62 -17.51 -10.06
CA ASP A 279 -9.82 -16.30 -9.84
C ASP A 279 -10.60 -15.00 -10.13
N PHE A 280 -11.93 -15.11 -10.24
CA PHE A 280 -12.88 -14.03 -10.48
C PHE A 280 -14.27 -14.40 -9.94
N ILE A 281 -15.12 -13.39 -9.78
CA ILE A 281 -16.55 -13.48 -9.51
C ILE A 281 -17.31 -13.05 -10.76
N LEU A 282 -18.34 -13.81 -11.13
CA LEU A 282 -19.25 -13.47 -12.21
C LEU A 282 -20.23 -12.38 -11.73
N LEU A 283 -20.24 -11.23 -12.37
CA LEU A 283 -21.12 -10.12 -11.98
C LEU A 283 -22.45 -10.18 -12.71
N TYR A 284 -22.37 -10.25 -14.04
CA TYR A 284 -23.53 -10.09 -14.90
C TYR A 284 -23.25 -10.66 -16.30
N ASN A 285 -24.29 -11.16 -16.97
CA ASN A 285 -24.23 -11.53 -18.38
C ASN A 285 -25.05 -10.54 -19.20
N PHE A 286 -24.45 -10.00 -20.24
CA PHE A 286 -25.05 -9.06 -21.16
C PHE A 286 -25.50 -9.79 -22.42
N GLN A 287 -26.56 -9.27 -23.02
CA GLN A 287 -26.85 -9.48 -24.42
C GLN A 287 -26.84 -8.10 -25.09
N LEU A 288 -25.82 -7.82 -25.91
CA LEU A 288 -25.86 -6.63 -26.75
C LEU A 288 -26.70 -6.95 -27.98
N LEU A 289 -27.71 -6.11 -28.21
CA LEU A 289 -28.57 -6.13 -29.38
C LEU A 289 -28.14 -5.00 -30.32
N ASP A 290 -28.36 -5.20 -31.63
CA ASP A 290 -28.10 -4.18 -32.66
C ASP A 290 -28.93 -2.90 -32.46
#